data_AF-A0A2M8KPS3-F1
#
_entry.id   AF-A0A2M8KPS3-F1
#
_cell.length_a   1.000
_cell.length_b   1.000
_cell.length_c   1.000
_cell.angle_alpha   90.00
_cell.angle_beta   90.00
_cell.angle_gamma   90.00
#
_symmetry.space_group_name_H-M   'P 1'
#
loop_
_entity.id
_entity.type
_entity.pdbx_description
1 polymer ?
#
loop_
_entity_poly.entity_id
_entity_poly.type
_entity_poly.pdbx_seq_one_letter_code
_entity_poly.pdbx_strand_id
1 'polypeptide(L)'
;MILHKQKGGETYMHDSVKKFNKKYIILPAATLALIGILTLGAVSANAYFSGGEYHDDMVKKLSEKLGVDQSKVESVFEEMHQEQQKEMETRLMDKLDEAVAQSDITATQKALILAKHEELQNQHESSHDSFQDTTPQERRDTRQSERDELEKWATEQGIDLEYFMGPMGGHFGSKGRMMKWDK
;
A
#
# COMPACT_ATOMS: atom_id res chain seq x y z
N MET A 1 -43.37 -50.70 -14.43
CA MET A 1 -42.33 -51.72 -14.63
C MET A 1 -41.08 -51.01 -15.11
N ILE A 2 -39.97 -51.29 -14.42
CA ILE A 2 -38.67 -50.62 -14.43
C ILE A 2 -37.94 -50.88 -15.75
N LEU A 3 -37.20 -49.90 -16.30
CA LEU A 3 -35.75 -49.98 -16.63
C LEU A 3 -35.25 -48.85 -17.57
N HIS A 4 -34.39 -48.02 -16.97
CA HIS A 4 -33.08 -47.55 -17.46
C HIS A 4 -32.84 -47.28 -18.95
N LYS A 5 -32.45 -46.03 -19.26
CA LYS A 5 -31.13 -45.75 -19.84
C LYS A 5 -30.68 -44.31 -19.57
N GLN A 6 -29.70 -44.17 -18.68
CA GLN A 6 -28.80 -43.01 -18.60
C GLN A 6 -27.87 -43.02 -19.82
N LYS A 7 -27.56 -41.86 -20.39
CA LYS A 7 -26.21 -41.42 -20.80
C LYS A 7 -26.27 -40.09 -21.56
N GLY A 8 -25.52 -39.11 -21.10
CA GLY A 8 -25.30 -37.83 -21.77
C GLY A 8 -24.93 -36.78 -20.74
N GLY A 9 -23.66 -36.76 -20.35
CA GLY A 9 -23.15 -35.83 -19.35
C GLY A 9 -23.01 -34.43 -19.94
N GLU A 10 -23.63 -33.46 -19.28
CA GLU A 10 -23.26 -32.06 -19.41
C GLU A 10 -22.64 -31.64 -18.07
N THR A 11 -21.38 -31.26 -18.18
CA THR A 11 -20.53 -30.73 -17.12
C THR A 11 -21.14 -29.46 -16.54
N TYR A 12 -21.39 -29.47 -15.24
CA TYR A 12 -21.73 -28.30 -14.46
C TYR A 12 -20.54 -27.33 -14.43
N MET A 13 -20.50 -26.37 -15.35
CA MET A 13 -19.73 -25.15 -15.15
C MET A 13 -20.54 -24.28 -14.19
N HIS A 14 -20.15 -24.27 -12.92
CA HIS A 14 -20.60 -23.28 -11.94
C HIS A 14 -20.00 -21.92 -12.35
N ASP A 15 -20.70 -21.21 -13.25
CA ASP A 15 -20.49 -19.79 -13.48
C ASP A 15 -20.77 -19.05 -12.16
N SER A 16 -19.69 -18.81 -11.43
CA SER A 16 -19.69 -17.97 -10.23
C SER A 16 -19.64 -16.52 -10.68
N VAL A 17 -20.68 -16.04 -11.37
CA VAL A 17 -20.88 -14.61 -11.61
C VAL A 17 -21.07 -13.97 -10.24
N LYS A 18 -20.01 -13.32 -9.72
CA LYS A 18 -20.10 -12.45 -8.55
C LYS A 18 -21.20 -11.42 -8.84
N LYS A 19 -22.34 -11.58 -8.15
CA LYS A 19 -23.45 -10.63 -8.17
C LYS A 19 -22.96 -9.30 -7.60
N PHE A 20 -22.58 -8.38 -8.48
CA PHE A 20 -22.38 -6.99 -8.11
C PHE A 20 -23.73 -6.41 -7.72
N ASN A 21 -23.94 -6.20 -6.41
CA ASN A 21 -25.11 -5.51 -5.89
C ASN A 21 -25.07 -4.06 -6.37
N LYS A 22 -25.86 -3.77 -7.41
CA LYS A 22 -26.06 -2.44 -7.98
C LYS A 22 -26.88 -1.57 -7.02
N LYS A 23 -26.27 -1.14 -5.91
CA LYS A 23 -26.80 -0.06 -5.08
C LYS A 23 -26.23 1.26 -5.61
N TYR A 24 -27.16 2.13 -5.98
CA TYR A 24 -26.99 3.46 -6.57
C TYR A 24 -25.70 4.18 -6.16
N ILE A 25 -24.79 4.35 -7.12
CA ILE A 25 -23.63 5.24 -7.03
C ILE A 25 -24.18 6.67 -7.16
N ILE A 26 -24.40 7.32 -6.02
CA ILE A 26 -24.62 8.76 -5.97
C ILE A 26 -23.22 9.38 -6.06
N LEU A 27 -22.85 9.83 -7.26
CA LEU A 27 -21.64 10.63 -7.50
C LEU A 27 -21.77 11.98 -6.78
N PRO A 28 -20.99 12.29 -5.73
CA PRO A 28 -20.80 13.69 -5.38
C PRO A 28 -19.89 14.30 -6.45
N ALA A 29 -20.41 15.34 -7.11
CA ALA A 29 -19.70 16.16 -8.06
C ALA A 29 -18.49 16.83 -7.38
N ALA A 30 -17.32 16.20 -7.46
CA ALA A 30 -16.05 16.86 -7.21
C ALA A 30 -15.41 17.17 -8.57
N THR A 31 -15.36 18.46 -8.87
CA THR A 31 -14.78 19.07 -10.06
C THR A 31 -13.38 18.52 -10.36
N LEU A 32 -13.25 17.82 -11.49
CA LEU A 32 -11.97 17.40 -12.05
C LEU A 32 -11.20 18.62 -12.55
N ALA A 33 -10.34 19.19 -11.70
CA ALA A 33 -9.18 19.92 -12.17
C ALA A 33 -8.22 18.88 -12.79
N LEU A 34 -8.25 18.75 -14.12
CA LEU A 34 -7.23 18.07 -14.90
C LEU A 34 -5.91 18.82 -14.68
N ILE A 35 -5.15 18.43 -13.66
CA ILE A 35 -3.75 18.82 -13.53
C ILE A 35 -3.02 18.03 -14.61
N GLY A 36 -2.61 18.74 -15.67
CA GLY A 36 -1.70 18.20 -16.66
C GLY A 36 -0.40 17.80 -15.97
N ILE A 37 -0.13 16.49 -15.89
CA ILE A 37 1.13 15.97 -15.40
C ILE A 37 2.18 16.23 -16.50
N LEU A 38 2.79 17.40 -16.41
CA LEU A 38 4.03 17.75 -17.09
C LEU A 38 4.93 18.40 -16.05
N THR A 39 5.75 17.58 -15.40
CA THR A 39 7.20 17.82 -15.27
C THR A 39 7.87 16.58 -14.70
N LEU A 40 8.55 15.83 -15.57
CA LEU A 40 9.80 15.15 -15.22
C LEU A 40 10.78 16.24 -14.77
N GLY A 41 10.74 16.59 -13.50
CA GLY A 41 11.61 17.56 -12.87
C GLY A 41 12.08 16.97 -11.57
N ALA A 42 13.25 16.33 -11.60
CA ALA A 42 13.95 15.86 -10.43
C ALA A 42 14.21 17.05 -9.48
N VAL A 43 13.30 17.27 -8.54
CA VAL A 43 13.65 17.90 -7.28
C VAL A 43 14.05 16.75 -6.38
N SER A 44 15.32 16.34 -6.47
CA SER A 44 15.95 15.61 -5.37
C SER A 44 16.04 16.59 -4.21
N ALA A 45 14.95 16.71 -3.45
CA ALA A 45 15.08 17.14 -2.08
C ALA A 45 15.99 16.09 -1.44
N ASN A 46 17.22 16.49 -1.10
CA ASN A 46 18.09 15.68 -0.24
C ASN A 46 17.40 15.64 1.12
N ALA A 47 16.40 14.78 1.27
CA ALA A 47 15.94 14.32 2.57
C ALA A 47 17.13 13.53 3.13
N TYR A 48 17.84 14.14 4.07
CA TYR A 48 18.96 13.50 4.74
C TYR A 48 18.41 12.24 5.42
N PHE A 49 18.79 11.06 4.92
CA PHE A 49 18.40 9.79 5.52
C PHE A 49 19.00 9.71 6.92
N SER A 50 18.19 10.03 7.93
CA SER A 50 18.52 9.78 9.32
C SER A 50 18.09 8.35 9.65
N GLY A 51 18.84 7.38 9.12
CA GLY A 51 18.73 6.00 9.60
C GLY A 51 19.03 6.03 11.09
N GLY A 52 18.03 5.78 11.94
CA GLY A 52 18.17 5.92 13.40
C GLY A 52 19.35 5.14 13.99
N GLU A 53 19.61 5.26 15.29
CA GLU A 53 20.86 4.82 15.97
C GLU A 53 21.47 3.47 15.51
N TYR A 54 20.65 2.49 15.14
CA TYR A 54 21.10 1.19 14.62
C TYR A 54 21.80 1.26 13.26
N HIS A 55 21.36 2.13 12.36
CA HIS A 55 21.98 2.33 11.05
C HIS A 55 23.35 3.00 11.22
N ASP A 56 23.44 4.06 12.03
CA ASP A 56 24.69 4.76 12.30
C ASP A 56 25.75 3.82 12.93
N ASP A 57 25.35 2.97 13.87
CA ASP A 57 26.22 1.95 14.45
C ASP A 57 26.68 0.91 13.41
N MET A 58 25.81 0.53 12.47
CA MET A 58 26.15 -0.39 11.39
C MET A 58 27.16 0.22 10.41
N VAL A 59 26.91 1.45 9.93
CA VAL A 59 27.80 2.17 9.01
C VAL A 59 29.18 2.35 9.65
N LYS A 60 29.21 2.73 10.93
CA LYS A 60 30.46 2.84 11.70
C LYS A 60 31.20 1.50 11.81
N LYS A 61 30.52 0.41 12.21
CA LYS A 61 31.13 -0.92 12.32
C LYS A 61 31.68 -1.43 10.99
N LEU A 62 30.95 -1.21 9.90
CA LEU A 62 31.39 -1.61 8.55
C LEU A 62 32.60 -0.80 8.08
N SER A 63 32.58 0.52 8.28
CA SER A 63 33.70 1.41 8.02
C SER A 63 34.97 0.93 8.75
N GLU A 64 34.86 0.71 10.08
CA GLU A 64 35.99 0.29 10.91
C GLU A 64 36.51 -1.11 10.54
N LYS A 65 35.62 -2.07 10.25
CA LYS A 65 36.01 -3.45 9.92
C LYS A 65 36.62 -3.60 8.55
N LEU A 66 36.15 -2.82 7.58
CA LEU A 66 36.59 -2.91 6.18
C LEU A 66 37.67 -1.87 5.84
N GLY A 67 37.93 -0.91 6.74
CA GLY A 67 38.89 0.16 6.52
C GLY A 67 38.46 1.13 5.41
N VAL A 68 37.15 1.33 5.25
CA VAL A 68 36.56 2.20 4.22
C VAL A 68 35.98 3.45 4.88
N ASP A 69 36.01 4.59 4.18
CA ASP A 69 35.45 5.84 4.69
C ASP A 69 33.95 5.69 5.00
N GLN A 70 33.53 6.15 6.18
CA GLN A 70 32.12 6.09 6.63
C GLN A 70 31.16 6.72 5.62
N SER A 71 31.54 7.85 5.01
CA SER A 71 30.72 8.54 4.00
C SER A 71 30.49 7.73 2.74
N LYS A 72 31.41 6.84 2.36
CA LYS A 72 31.24 5.93 1.21
C LYS A 72 30.29 4.79 1.55
N VAL A 73 30.32 4.33 2.80
CA VAL A 73 29.37 3.31 3.26
C VAL A 73 27.97 3.91 3.30
N GLU A 74 27.83 5.10 3.86
CA GLU A 74 26.58 5.87 3.90
C GLU A 74 26.02 6.13 2.49
N SER A 75 26.86 6.55 1.53
CA SER A 75 26.41 6.79 0.16
C SER A 75 25.87 5.53 -0.52
N VAL A 76 26.48 4.37 -0.27
CA VAL A 76 25.99 3.09 -0.82
C VAL A 76 24.62 2.73 -0.23
N PHE A 77 24.41 2.93 1.08
CA PHE A 77 23.11 2.69 1.68
C PHE A 77 22.03 3.64 1.15
N GLU A 78 22.37 4.91 0.95
CA GLU A 78 21.47 5.88 0.33
C GLU A 78 21.10 5.48 -1.11
N GLU A 79 22.10 5.10 -1.92
CA GLU A 79 21.87 4.61 -3.29
C GLU A 79 20.96 3.36 -3.30
N MET A 80 21.24 2.38 -2.43
CA MET A 80 20.41 1.18 -2.28
C MET A 80 18.98 1.51 -1.85
N HIS A 81 18.81 2.46 -0.94
CA HIS A 81 17.49 2.89 -0.50
C HIS A 81 16.70 3.53 -1.64
N GLN A 82 17.32 4.46 -2.38
CA GLN A 82 16.69 5.11 -3.53
C GLN A 82 16.35 4.11 -4.64
N GLU A 83 17.20 3.13 -4.91
CA GLU A 83 16.92 2.08 -5.88
C GLU A 83 15.73 1.22 -5.43
N GLN A 84 15.69 0.86 -4.14
CA GLN A 84 14.59 0.10 -3.57
C GLN A 84 13.26 0.88 -3.62
N GLN A 85 13.26 2.18 -3.33
CA GLN A 85 12.06 3.03 -3.42
C GLN A 85 11.52 3.06 -4.85
N LYS A 86 12.40 3.30 -5.84
CA LYS A 86 12.01 3.27 -7.26
C LYS A 86 11.48 1.91 -7.69
N GLU A 87 12.08 0.82 -7.21
CA GLU A 87 11.61 -0.53 -7.51
C GLU A 87 10.21 -0.76 -6.92
N MET A 88 9.97 -0.31 -5.68
CA MET A 88 8.67 -0.42 -5.02
C MET A 88 7.59 0.40 -5.75
N GLU A 89 7.90 1.64 -6.14
CA GLU A 89 7.01 2.49 -6.95
C GLU A 89 6.68 1.84 -8.29
N THR A 90 7.69 1.31 -8.99
CA THR A 90 7.50 0.64 -10.28
C THR A 90 6.61 -0.59 -10.14
N ARG A 91 6.84 -1.44 -9.12
CA ARG A 91 6.01 -2.61 -8.85
C ARG A 91 4.56 -2.25 -8.53
N LEU A 92 4.34 -1.14 -7.80
CA LEU A 92 2.99 -0.65 -7.54
C LEU A 92 2.32 -0.20 -8.84
N MET A 93 3.02 0.59 -9.66
CA MET A 93 2.50 1.04 -10.95
C MET A 93 2.11 -0.14 -11.86
N ASP A 94 2.99 -1.14 -11.98
CA ASP A 94 2.74 -2.34 -12.77
C ASP A 94 1.52 -3.12 -12.26
N LYS A 95 1.38 -3.30 -10.94
CA LYS A 95 0.21 -3.96 -10.33
C LYS A 95 -1.07 -3.21 -10.64
N LEU A 96 -1.04 -1.87 -10.62
CA LEU A 96 -2.22 -1.06 -10.92
C LEU A 96 -2.55 -1.07 -12.42
N ASP A 97 -1.55 -1.10 -13.29
CA ASP A 97 -1.77 -1.26 -14.73
C ASP A 97 -2.39 -2.62 -15.07
N GLU A 98 -1.92 -3.70 -14.43
CA GLU A 98 -2.52 -5.02 -14.53
C GLU A 98 -3.97 -5.02 -14.03
N ALA A 99 -4.25 -4.42 -12.89
CA ALA A 99 -5.61 -4.32 -12.34
C ALA A 99 -6.56 -3.50 -13.22
N VAL A 100 -6.08 -2.45 -13.90
CA VAL A 100 -6.85 -1.71 -14.91
C VAL A 100 -7.11 -2.58 -16.14
N ALA A 101 -6.10 -3.31 -16.62
CA ALA A 101 -6.24 -4.22 -17.76
C ALA A 101 -7.24 -5.35 -17.48
N GLN A 102 -7.26 -5.86 -16.25
CA GLN A 102 -8.21 -6.86 -15.76
C GLN A 102 -9.59 -6.28 -15.42
N SER A 103 -9.76 -4.96 -15.50
CA SER A 103 -10.97 -4.23 -15.14
C SER A 103 -11.39 -4.38 -13.67
N ASP A 104 -10.46 -4.76 -12.79
CA ASP A 104 -10.67 -4.80 -11.34
C ASP A 104 -10.73 -3.39 -10.75
N ILE A 105 -10.00 -2.45 -11.36
CA ILE A 105 -10.07 -1.02 -11.07
C ILE A 105 -10.21 -0.21 -12.36
N THR A 106 -10.67 1.04 -12.23
CA THR A 106 -10.72 2.00 -13.34
C THR A 106 -9.46 2.87 -13.40
N ALA A 107 -9.20 3.53 -14.53
CA ALA A 107 -8.11 4.50 -14.66
C ALA A 107 -8.22 5.66 -13.62
N THR A 108 -9.45 6.07 -13.29
CA THR A 108 -9.70 7.07 -12.23
C THR A 108 -9.28 6.54 -10.85
N GLN A 109 -9.61 5.28 -10.54
CA GLN A 109 -9.20 4.66 -9.28
C GLN A 109 -7.69 4.47 -9.21
N LYS A 110 -7.02 4.11 -10.31
CA LYS A 110 -5.55 4.10 -10.37
C LYS A 110 -4.96 5.44 -9.97
N ALA A 111 -5.47 6.55 -10.52
CA ALA A 111 -5.00 7.89 -10.19
C ALA A 111 -5.23 8.24 -8.70
N LEU A 112 -6.38 7.86 -8.14
CA LEU A 112 -6.67 8.04 -6.71
C LEU A 112 -5.73 7.23 -5.82
N ILE A 113 -5.40 5.99 -6.21
CA ILE A 113 -4.48 5.13 -5.46
C ILE A 113 -3.08 5.75 -5.44
N LEU A 114 -2.56 6.18 -6.59
CA LEU A 114 -1.24 6.79 -6.68
C LEU A 114 -1.15 8.07 -5.82
N ALA A 115 -2.14 8.95 -5.93
CA ALA A 115 -2.19 10.16 -5.11
C ALA A 115 -2.24 9.85 -3.60
N LYS A 116 -3.04 8.84 -3.20
CA LYS A 116 -3.13 8.45 -1.79
C LYS A 116 -1.86 7.77 -1.29
N HIS A 117 -1.17 7.02 -2.14
CA HIS A 117 0.12 6.40 -1.81
C HIS A 117 1.19 7.45 -1.51
N GLU A 118 1.29 8.48 -2.36
CA GLU A 118 2.20 9.61 -2.15
C GLU A 118 1.88 10.39 -0.86
N GLU A 119 0.59 10.63 -0.58
CA GLU A 119 0.15 11.26 0.68
C GLU A 119 0.59 10.43 1.91
N LEU A 120 0.35 9.12 1.90
CA LEU A 120 0.72 8.23 3.00
C LEU A 120 2.24 8.10 3.17
N GLN A 121 3.00 8.08 2.07
CA GLN A 121 4.45 8.04 2.12
C GLN A 121 5.01 9.29 2.79
N ASN A 122 4.57 10.48 2.34
CA ASN A 122 4.97 11.75 2.96
C ASN A 122 4.57 11.81 4.44
N GLN A 123 3.37 11.34 4.79
CA GLN A 123 2.94 11.25 6.19
C GLN A 123 3.88 10.34 7.00
N HIS A 124 4.23 9.17 6.50
CA HIS A 124 5.11 8.23 7.20
C HIS A 124 6.53 8.77 7.38
N GLU A 125 7.08 9.41 6.36
CA GLU A 125 8.39 10.06 6.43
C GLU A 125 8.40 11.17 7.48
N SER A 126 7.36 12.02 7.49
CA SER A 126 7.25 13.09 8.49
C SER A 126 7.01 12.57 9.93
N SER A 127 6.36 11.41 10.07
CA SER A 127 6.04 10.82 11.36
C SER A 127 7.16 9.93 11.92
N HIS A 128 8.23 9.66 11.17
CA HIS A 128 9.31 8.77 11.59
C HIS A 128 9.89 9.15 12.96
N ASP A 129 10.20 10.42 13.14
CA ASP A 129 10.79 10.92 14.39
C ASP A 129 9.77 10.97 15.53
N SER A 130 8.49 11.20 15.21
CA SER A 130 7.41 11.25 16.20
C SER A 130 7.20 9.90 16.92
N PHE A 131 7.63 8.79 16.31
CA PHE A 131 7.49 7.46 16.89
C PHE A 131 8.63 7.03 17.81
N GLN A 132 9.74 7.79 17.88
CA GLN A 132 10.88 7.42 18.73
C GLN A 132 10.52 7.45 20.22
N ASP A 133 9.72 8.44 20.63
CA ASP A 133 9.37 8.68 22.04
C ASP A 133 8.01 8.08 22.46
N THR A 134 7.30 7.42 21.55
CA THR A 134 5.95 6.91 21.81
C THR A 134 5.95 5.51 22.42
N THR A 135 5.01 5.26 23.34
CA THR A 135 4.83 3.92 23.90
C THR A 135 4.36 2.93 22.81
N PRO A 136 4.61 1.63 22.97
CA PRO A 136 4.07 0.63 22.05
C PRO A 136 2.54 0.66 21.91
N GLN A 137 1.82 1.11 22.95
CA GLN A 137 0.36 1.23 22.91
C GLN A 137 -0.07 2.44 22.08
N GLU A 138 0.50 3.61 22.33
CA GLU A 138 0.21 4.82 21.53
C GLU A 138 0.54 4.59 20.06
N ARG A 139 1.66 3.91 19.75
CA ARG A 139 1.99 3.51 18.38
C ARG A 139 0.91 2.66 17.73
N ARG A 140 0.39 1.68 18.46
CA ARG A 140 -0.69 0.83 17.96
C ARG A 140 -1.96 1.64 17.71
N ASP A 141 -2.30 2.53 18.64
CA ASP A 141 -3.51 3.36 18.54
C ASP A 141 -3.41 4.34 17.36
N THR A 142 -2.26 4.99 17.16
CA THR A 142 -2.00 5.84 15.98
C THR A 142 -2.08 5.06 14.68
N ARG A 143 -1.40 3.91 14.58
CA ARG A 143 -1.44 3.05 13.38
C ARG A 143 -2.83 2.50 13.11
N GLN A 144 -3.62 2.23 14.16
CA GLN A 144 -5.01 1.80 14.01
C GLN A 144 -5.88 2.94 13.46
N SER A 145 -5.73 4.16 13.98
CA SER A 145 -6.44 5.34 13.45
C SER A 145 -6.12 5.58 11.97
N GLU A 146 -4.84 5.55 11.60
CA GLU A 146 -4.40 5.69 10.20
C GLU A 146 -5.03 4.61 9.30
N ARG A 147 -5.16 3.38 9.81
CA ARG A 147 -5.80 2.26 9.08
C ARG A 147 -7.29 2.46 8.93
N ASP A 148 -7.99 2.86 9.98
CA ASP A 148 -9.44 3.06 9.97
C ASP A 148 -9.81 4.20 9.01
N GLU A 149 -9.01 5.27 9.00
CA GLU A 149 -9.15 6.39 8.06
C GLU A 149 -8.93 5.96 6.61
N LEU A 150 -7.90 5.14 6.35
CA LEU A 150 -7.63 4.61 5.03
C LEU A 150 -8.73 3.64 4.56
N GLU A 151 -9.24 2.78 5.43
CA GLU A 151 -10.35 1.87 5.12
C GLU A 151 -11.62 2.62 4.74
N LYS A 152 -11.95 3.66 5.51
CA LYS A 152 -13.08 4.52 5.21
C LYS A 152 -12.92 5.20 3.86
N TRP A 153 -11.76 5.82 3.61
CA TRP A 153 -11.46 6.46 2.33
C TRP A 153 -11.55 5.47 1.16
N ALA A 154 -10.95 4.29 1.29
CA ALA A 154 -10.94 3.26 0.24
C ALA A 154 -12.37 2.79 -0.07
N THR A 155 -13.18 2.56 0.96
CA THR A 155 -14.60 2.19 0.82
C THR A 155 -15.40 3.28 0.09
N GLU A 156 -15.20 4.55 0.43
CA GLU A 156 -15.86 5.69 -0.22
C GLU A 156 -15.49 5.79 -1.71
N GLN A 157 -14.25 5.44 -2.07
CA GLN A 157 -13.77 5.43 -3.46
C GLN A 157 -14.03 4.10 -4.19
N GLY A 158 -14.59 3.09 -3.50
CA GLY A 158 -14.79 1.74 -4.05
C GLY A 158 -13.49 1.03 -4.43
N ILE A 159 -12.41 1.28 -3.67
CA ILE A 159 -11.07 0.72 -3.87
C ILE A 159 -10.81 -0.34 -2.79
N ASP A 160 -10.17 -1.45 -3.14
CA ASP A 160 -9.74 -2.47 -2.18
C ASP A 160 -8.46 -2.02 -1.44
N LEU A 161 -8.37 -2.35 -0.15
CA LEU A 161 -7.22 -2.01 0.69
C LEU A 161 -5.96 -2.81 0.34
N GLU A 162 -6.09 -3.89 -0.44
CA GLU A 162 -4.94 -4.67 -0.94
C GLU A 162 -3.96 -3.86 -1.81
N TYR A 163 -4.36 -2.69 -2.31
CA TYR A 163 -3.48 -1.80 -3.08
C TYR A 163 -2.58 -0.93 -2.20
N PHE A 164 -2.82 -0.88 -0.89
CA PHE A 164 -2.04 -0.09 0.08
C PHE A 164 -1.27 -0.94 1.09
N MET A 165 -1.61 -2.23 1.21
CA MET A 165 -1.02 -3.14 2.18
C MET A 165 -0.03 -4.10 1.49
N GLY A 166 1.23 -4.08 1.91
CA GLY A 166 2.26 -4.98 1.39
C GLY A 166 1.98 -6.47 1.70
N PRO A 167 2.64 -7.41 0.99
CA PRO A 167 2.39 -8.85 1.10
C PRO A 167 2.69 -9.44 2.49
N MET A 168 3.46 -8.74 3.33
CA MET A 168 3.78 -9.10 4.72
C MET A 168 2.96 -8.31 5.77
N GLY A 169 2.02 -7.46 5.35
CA GLY A 169 1.00 -6.86 6.21
C GLY A 169 -0.16 -7.84 6.47
N GLY A 170 0.21 -9.09 6.77
CA GLY A 170 -0.63 -10.26 6.68
C GLY A 170 -1.97 -10.12 7.40
N HIS A 171 -3.02 -10.53 6.69
CA HIS A 171 -4.37 -10.73 7.19
C HIS A 171 -5.00 -9.47 7.79
N PHE A 172 -5.82 -8.81 6.96
CA PHE A 172 -7.10 -8.31 7.44
C PHE A 172 -7.64 -9.27 8.49
N GLY A 173 -7.86 -8.76 9.68
CA GLY A 173 -8.58 -9.44 10.74
C GLY A 173 -10.05 -9.66 10.34
N SER A 174 -10.33 -10.32 9.22
CA SER A 174 -11.64 -10.88 8.89
C SER A 174 -12.06 -12.00 9.87
N LYS A 175 -11.32 -12.18 10.97
CA LYS A 175 -11.72 -12.90 12.20
C LYS A 175 -11.38 -12.16 13.51
N GLY A 176 -11.17 -10.85 13.46
CA GLY A 176 -11.14 -9.99 14.64
C GLY A 176 -12.57 -9.61 15.01
N ARG A 177 -13.30 -10.53 15.64
CA ARG A 177 -14.49 -10.18 16.43
C ARG A 177 -14.16 -8.91 17.23
N MET A 178 -15.07 -7.94 17.19
CA MET A 178 -15.23 -6.88 18.18
C MET A 178 -14.72 -7.38 19.54
N MET A 179 -13.50 -6.99 19.92
CA MET A 179 -13.06 -7.11 21.30
C MET A 179 -13.76 -5.95 22.00
N LYS A 180 -15.00 -6.20 22.42
CA LYS A 180 -15.63 -5.40 23.46
C LYS A 180 -14.68 -5.44 24.65
N TRP A 181 -13.91 -4.38 24.83
CA TRP A 181 -13.38 -4.04 26.14
C TRP A 181 -14.53 -3.35 26.88
N ASP A 182 -15.49 -4.16 27.32
CA ASP A 182 -16.42 -3.74 28.35
C ASP A 182 -15.56 -3.48 29.61
N LYS A 183 -15.62 -2.25 30.14
CA LYS A 183 -15.16 -1.93 31.50
C LYS A 183 -16.16 -2.48 32.52
#